data_AF-A0AAE2RBP2-F1
#
_entry.id   AF-A0AAE2RBP2-F1
#
_cell.length_a   1.000
_cell.length_b   1.000
_cell.length_c   1.000
_cell.angle_alpha   90.00
_cell.angle_beta   90.00
_cell.angle_gamma   90.00
#
_symmetry.space_group_name_H-M   'P 1'
#
loop_
_entity.id
_entity.type
_entity.pdbx_description
1 polymer ?
#
loop_
_entity_poly.entity_id
_entity_poly.type
_entity_poly.pdbx_seq_one_letter_code
_entity_poly.pdbx_strand_id
1 'polypeptide(L)'
;MTNRIFIGQNGNSYQIRVSKAGYDVTTVTDPTQLAFYETLSGLVPFEQGLVTVGSGATVSVTLTGTYTYYPFIVLRNNLNQVPGNWYYARLTLSTKSLTFKNNYSASMVIKYCVFRELDW
;
A
#
# COMPACT_ATOMS: atom_id res chain seq x y z
N MET A 1 -20.24 -26.69 -2.14
CA MET A 1 -19.30 -25.68 -2.70
C MET A 1 -18.39 -25.23 -1.57
N THR A 2 -17.10 -25.08 -1.81
CA THR A 2 -16.12 -24.63 -0.80
C THR A 2 -16.16 -23.11 -0.69
N ASN A 3 -16.28 -22.55 0.52
CA ASN A 3 -16.23 -21.10 0.70
C ASN A 3 -14.80 -20.62 0.46
N ARG A 4 -14.61 -19.78 -0.56
CA ARG A 4 -13.27 -19.33 -0.96
C ARG A 4 -12.92 -17.91 -0.54
N ILE A 5 -13.93 -17.12 -0.19
CA ILE A 5 -13.78 -15.71 0.17
C ILE A 5 -14.54 -15.49 1.47
N PHE A 6 -13.88 -14.89 2.44
CA PHE A 6 -14.50 -14.43 3.68
C PHE A 6 -14.25 -12.94 3.84
N ILE A 7 -15.34 -12.19 4.04
CA ILE A 7 -15.33 -10.77 4.34
C ILE A 7 -16.30 -10.59 5.49
N GLY A 8 -15.79 -10.38 6.70
CA GLY A 8 -16.66 -10.28 7.86
C GLY A 8 -15.94 -10.41 9.19
N GLN A 9 -16.73 -10.58 10.24
CA GLN A 9 -16.24 -10.70 11.60
C GLN A 9 -15.92 -12.16 11.94
N ASN A 10 -14.72 -12.44 12.43
CA ASN A 10 -14.35 -13.75 12.97
C ASN A 10 -13.78 -13.56 14.38
N GLY A 11 -14.58 -13.94 15.39
CA GLY A 11 -14.33 -13.55 16.78
C GLY A 11 -14.41 -12.03 16.96
N ASN A 12 -13.38 -11.43 17.55
CA ASN A 12 -13.34 -10.00 17.85
C ASN A 12 -12.67 -9.16 16.76
N SER A 13 -12.30 -9.76 15.62
CA SER A 13 -11.60 -9.06 14.55
C SER A 13 -12.31 -9.20 13.22
N TYR A 14 -12.38 -8.08 12.50
CA TYR A 14 -12.76 -8.10 11.10
C TYR A 14 -11.64 -8.72 10.28
N GLN A 15 -12.00 -9.63 9.37
CA GLN A 15 -11.06 -10.36 8.54
C GLN A 15 -11.51 -10.35 7.09
N ILE A 16 -10.51 -10.19 6.21
CA ILE A 16 -10.63 -10.43 4.77
C ILE A 16 -9.69 -11.58 4.46
N ARG A 17 -10.24 -12.70 4.00
CA ARG A 17 -9.47 -13.90 3.67
C ARG A 17 -9.88 -14.44 2.31
N VAL A 18 -8.92 -14.97 1.59
CA VAL A 18 -9.14 -15.72 0.36
C VAL A 18 -8.39 -17.02 0.48
N SER A 19 -9.05 -18.16 0.27
CA SER A 19 -8.41 -19.47 0.31
C SER A 19 -7.90 -19.93 -1.07
N LYS A 20 -6.85 -20.74 -1.07
CA LYS A 20 -6.42 -21.50 -2.25
C LYS A 20 -7.53 -22.48 -2.67
N ALA A 21 -7.50 -22.93 -3.92
CA ALA A 21 -8.49 -23.89 -4.41
C ALA A 21 -8.43 -25.19 -3.58
N GLY A 22 -9.60 -25.75 -3.25
CA GLY A 22 -9.72 -26.96 -2.44
C GLY A 22 -9.80 -26.73 -0.92
N TYR A 23 -9.56 -25.50 -0.44
CA TYR A 23 -9.59 -25.17 0.99
C TYR A 23 -10.77 -24.27 1.34
N ASP A 24 -11.46 -24.55 2.45
CA ASP A 24 -12.55 -23.70 2.94
C ASP A 24 -12.02 -22.62 3.87
N VAL A 25 -12.19 -21.36 3.47
CA VAL A 25 -11.69 -20.16 4.16
C VAL A 25 -12.14 -20.06 5.63
N THR A 26 -13.26 -20.68 6.00
CA THR A 26 -13.81 -20.66 7.36
C THR A 26 -13.15 -21.69 8.28
N THR A 27 -12.48 -22.69 7.71
CA THR A 27 -11.85 -23.80 8.45
C THR A 27 -10.32 -23.82 8.34
N VAL A 28 -9.75 -22.98 7.47
CA VAL A 28 -8.30 -22.85 7.31
C VAL A 28 -7.68 -22.29 8.59
N THR A 29 -6.90 -23.13 9.26
CA THR A 29 -6.07 -22.79 10.42
C THR A 29 -4.61 -22.53 10.02
N ASP A 30 -4.15 -23.18 8.96
CA ASP A 30 -2.83 -22.99 8.35
C ASP A 30 -2.85 -21.81 7.38
N PRO A 31 -2.19 -20.69 7.69
CA PRO A 31 -2.23 -19.51 6.85
C PRO A 31 -1.61 -19.70 5.45
N THR A 32 -0.76 -20.71 5.26
CA THR A 32 -0.18 -21.01 3.94
C THR A 32 -1.22 -21.53 2.94
N GLN A 33 -2.41 -21.92 3.41
CA GLN A 33 -3.54 -22.35 2.60
C GLN A 33 -4.42 -21.18 2.15
N LEU A 34 -4.12 -19.96 2.60
CA LEU A 34 -4.73 -18.73 2.11
C LEU A 34 -3.97 -18.22 0.87
N ALA A 35 -4.71 -17.72 -0.10
CA ALA A 35 -4.19 -16.96 -1.24
C ALA A 35 -3.88 -15.51 -0.86
N PHE A 36 -4.56 -14.99 0.16
CA PHE A 36 -4.28 -13.69 0.77
C PHE A 36 -3.99 -13.90 2.25
N TYR A 37 -2.70 -14.00 2.59
CA TYR A 37 -2.18 -14.02 3.96
C TYR A 37 -0.94 -13.15 4.01
N GLU A 38 -1.07 -12.00 4.66
CA GLU A 38 0.06 -11.14 5.02
C GLU A 38 0.26 -11.32 6.52
N THR A 39 1.47 -11.69 6.92
CA THR A 39 1.86 -11.71 8.35
C THR A 39 1.50 -10.34 8.94
N LEU A 40 0.82 -10.32 10.09
CA LEU A 40 0.31 -9.09 10.72
C LEU A 40 1.43 -8.26 11.37
N SER A 41 2.53 -8.02 10.65
CA SER A 41 3.58 -7.12 11.08
C SER A 41 3.00 -5.70 11.14
N GLY A 42 3.06 -5.08 12.31
CA GLY A 42 2.68 -3.69 12.46
C GLY A 42 3.49 -2.82 11.51
N LEU A 43 2.83 -1.86 10.84
CA LEU A 43 3.49 -0.91 9.98
C LEU A 43 3.83 0.36 10.77
N VAL A 44 5.08 0.81 10.70
CA VAL A 44 5.53 2.06 11.32
C VAL A 44 5.91 3.10 10.26
N PRO A 45 5.63 4.40 10.50
CA PRO A 45 6.15 5.47 9.66
C PRO A 45 7.68 5.39 9.60
N PHE A 46 8.22 5.46 8.39
CA PHE A 46 9.66 5.29 8.19
C PHE A 46 10.30 6.49 7.50
N GLU A 47 9.77 6.89 6.36
CA GLU A 47 10.28 8.03 5.60
C GLU A 47 9.13 8.89 5.14
N GLN A 48 9.27 10.21 5.20
CA GLN A 48 8.26 11.14 4.77
C GLN A 48 8.90 12.30 4.02
N GLY A 49 8.13 12.92 3.14
CA GLY A 49 8.59 14.08 2.42
C GLY A 49 7.46 14.80 1.71
N LEU A 50 7.85 15.84 0.98
CA LEU A 50 6.94 16.68 0.24
C LEU A 50 7.59 17.01 -1.11
N VAL A 51 6.81 16.93 -2.17
CA VAL A 51 7.25 17.18 -3.54
C VAL A 51 6.28 18.11 -4.23
N THR A 52 6.80 19.07 -4.99
CA THR A 52 6.00 19.90 -5.87
C THR A 52 6.03 19.28 -7.26
N VAL A 53 4.87 18.95 -7.81
CA VAL A 53 4.72 18.38 -9.14
C VAL A 53 3.94 19.36 -10.00
N GLY A 54 4.55 19.78 -11.12
CA GLY A 54 3.89 20.65 -12.11
C GLY A 54 2.64 20.01 -12.73
N SER A 55 1.82 20.82 -13.39
CA SER A 55 0.67 20.33 -14.17
C SER A 55 1.13 19.36 -15.26
N GLY A 56 0.49 18.20 -15.35
CA GLY A 56 0.88 17.15 -16.31
C GLY A 56 2.27 16.52 -16.09
N ALA A 57 3.00 16.93 -15.04
CA ALA A 57 4.41 16.57 -14.86
C ALA A 57 4.60 15.28 -14.05
N THR A 58 5.84 14.79 -14.08
CA THR A 58 6.31 13.66 -13.29
C THR A 58 7.56 14.10 -12.53
N VAL A 59 7.67 13.73 -11.25
CA VAL A 59 8.87 13.98 -10.42
C VAL A 59 9.21 12.72 -9.65
N SER A 60 10.50 12.41 -9.50
CA SER A 60 10.96 11.26 -8.72
C SER A 60 11.77 11.71 -7.51
N VAL A 61 11.62 10.97 -6.41
CA VAL A 61 12.49 11.05 -5.24
C VAL A 61 13.09 9.67 -4.99
N THR A 62 14.32 9.64 -4.47
CA THR A 62 14.97 8.37 -4.08
C THR A 62 14.75 8.16 -2.59
N LEU A 63 14.17 7.03 -2.23
CA LEU A 63 13.97 6.63 -0.84
C LEU A 63 15.28 6.04 -0.27
N THR A 64 15.50 6.26 1.01
CA THR A 64 16.69 5.77 1.72
C THR A 64 16.49 4.38 2.31
N GLY A 65 15.22 4.00 2.53
CA GLY A 65 14.85 2.76 3.20
C GLY A 65 15.29 1.47 2.52
N THR A 66 15.41 0.44 3.33
CA THR A 66 15.46 -0.96 2.89
C THR A 66 14.13 -1.59 3.25
N TYR A 67 13.55 -2.31 2.30
CA TYR A 67 12.19 -2.86 2.42
C TYR A 67 12.24 -4.36 2.12
N THR A 68 11.87 -5.19 3.10
CA THR A 68 11.73 -6.64 2.94
C THR A 68 10.54 -6.99 2.05
N TYR A 69 9.46 -6.21 2.17
CA TYR A 69 8.24 -6.31 1.37
C TYR A 69 7.90 -4.95 0.75
N TYR A 70 6.91 -4.92 -0.15
CA TYR A 70 6.42 -3.64 -0.66
C TYR A 70 5.89 -2.77 0.49
N PRO A 71 6.41 -1.54 0.66
CA PRO A 71 5.94 -0.66 1.72
C PRO A 71 4.54 -0.14 1.41
N PHE A 72 3.82 0.25 2.47
CA PHE A 72 2.57 0.98 2.34
C PHE A 72 2.87 2.49 2.26
N ILE A 73 2.30 3.19 1.27
CA ILE A 73 2.58 4.61 1.04
C ILE A 73 1.29 5.40 1.11
N VAL A 74 1.23 6.35 2.04
CA VAL A 74 0.14 7.32 2.14
C VAL A 74 0.52 8.57 1.37
N LEU A 75 -0.40 9.04 0.54
CA LEU A 75 -0.25 10.27 -0.24
C LEU A 75 -1.35 11.26 0.13
N ARG A 76 -0.99 12.54 0.21
CA ARG A 76 -1.95 13.65 0.35
C ARG A 76 -1.44 14.83 -0.46
N ASN A 77 -2.32 15.51 -1.19
CA ASN A 77 -1.99 16.78 -1.82
C ASN A 77 -2.64 17.99 -1.14
N ASN A 78 -2.15 19.18 -1.48
CA ASN A 78 -2.68 20.47 -0.99
C ASN A 78 -4.05 20.85 -1.58
N LEU A 79 -4.52 20.16 -2.63
CA LEU A 79 -5.81 20.40 -3.28
C LEU A 79 -6.93 19.49 -2.75
N ASN A 80 -6.66 18.73 -1.68
CA ASN A 80 -7.59 17.80 -1.02
C ASN A 80 -8.23 16.76 -1.97
N GLN A 81 -7.49 16.34 -2.99
CA GLN A 81 -7.95 15.26 -3.86
C GLN A 81 -7.50 13.90 -3.33
N VAL A 82 -8.30 12.87 -3.60
CA VAL A 82 -7.93 11.48 -3.29
C VAL A 82 -6.91 10.98 -4.33
N PRO A 83 -5.85 10.28 -3.92
CA PRO A 83 -4.91 9.64 -4.85
C PRO A 83 -5.64 8.68 -5.80
N GLY A 84 -5.22 8.64 -7.06
CA GLY A 84 -5.83 7.85 -8.11
C GLY A 84 -5.60 8.50 -9.48
N ASN A 85 -6.69 8.81 -10.19
CA ASN A 85 -6.59 9.32 -11.57
C ASN A 85 -5.85 10.66 -11.68
N TRP A 86 -6.13 11.62 -10.79
CA TRP A 86 -5.55 12.97 -10.87
C TRP A 86 -4.10 13.04 -10.40
N TYR A 87 -3.71 12.20 -9.46
CA TYR A 87 -2.33 12.05 -9.04
C TYR A 87 -2.12 10.71 -8.38
N TYR A 88 -0.94 10.14 -8.56
CA TYR A 88 -0.54 8.90 -7.92
C TYR A 88 0.97 8.87 -7.78
N ALA A 89 1.48 7.89 -7.03
CA ALA A 89 2.90 7.58 -7.00
C ALA A 89 3.12 6.12 -7.34
N ARG A 90 4.25 5.83 -7.96
CA ARG A 90 4.74 4.48 -8.25
C ARG A 90 6.10 4.31 -7.63
N LEU A 91 6.26 3.27 -6.81
CA LEU A 91 7.55 2.87 -6.27
C LEU A 91 8.19 1.81 -7.18
N THR A 92 9.46 2.02 -7.53
CA THR A 92 10.34 1.00 -8.10
C THR A 92 11.34 0.57 -7.03
N LEU A 93 11.15 -0.62 -6.44
CA LEU A 93 11.96 -1.08 -5.30
C LEU A 93 13.44 -1.26 -5.62
N SER A 94 13.79 -1.77 -6.81
CA SER A 94 15.19 -2.02 -7.20
C SER A 94 16.04 -0.76 -7.22
N THR A 95 15.46 0.38 -7.58
CA THR A 95 16.13 1.69 -7.63
C THR A 95 15.72 2.60 -6.46
N LYS A 96 14.84 2.13 -5.59
CA LYS A 96 14.22 2.91 -4.50
C LYS A 96 13.59 4.22 -4.98
N SER A 97 13.16 4.29 -6.25
CA SER A 97 12.60 5.50 -6.84
C SER A 97 11.10 5.57 -6.62
N LEU A 98 10.63 6.56 -5.86
CA LEU A 98 9.23 6.91 -5.74
C LEU A 98 8.90 8.03 -6.74
N THR A 99 8.19 7.67 -7.80
CA THR A 99 7.84 8.55 -8.90
C THR A 99 6.41 9.03 -8.79
N PHE A 100 6.21 10.33 -8.68
CA PHE A 100 4.92 11.00 -8.58
C PHE A 100 4.46 11.48 -9.95
N LYS A 101 3.19 11.25 -10.27
CA LYS A 101 2.53 11.79 -11.45
C LYS A 101 1.42 12.75 -11.02
N ASN A 102 1.35 13.90 -11.68
CA ASN A 102 0.22 14.80 -11.62
C ASN A 102 -0.46 14.86 -13.00
N ASN A 103 -1.70 14.38 -13.09
CA ASN A 103 -2.55 14.46 -14.26
C ASN A 103 -3.55 15.62 -14.18
N TYR A 104 -3.55 16.38 -13.08
CA TYR A 104 -4.43 17.52 -12.90
C TYR A 104 -3.90 18.75 -13.63
N SER A 105 -4.81 19.69 -13.91
CA SER A 105 -4.51 20.90 -14.68
C SER A 105 -3.72 21.96 -13.90
N ALA A 106 -3.53 21.79 -12.60
CA ALA A 106 -2.78 22.69 -11.73
C ALA A 106 -1.60 21.98 -11.06
N SER A 107 -0.57 22.75 -10.69
CA SER A 107 0.54 22.22 -9.87
C SER A 107 0.05 21.79 -8.49
N MET A 108 0.65 20.71 -7.97
CA MET A 108 0.32 20.14 -6.67
C MET A 108 1.54 20.02 -5.79
N VAL A 109 1.32 20.22 -4.51
CA VAL A 109 2.25 19.85 -3.46
C VAL A 109 1.76 18.54 -2.85
N ILE A 110 2.50 17.46 -3.07
CA ILE A 110 2.18 16.10 -2.60
C ILE A 110 3.06 15.78 -1.40
N LYS A 111 2.45 15.59 -0.23
CA LYS A 111 3.08 15.00 0.95
C LYS A 111 2.96 13.48 0.86
N TYR A 112 4.03 12.77 1.19
CA TYR A 112 4.04 11.31 1.26
C TYR A 112 4.59 10.84 2.60
N CYS A 113 4.11 9.68 3.04
CA CYS A 113 4.65 8.94 4.17
C CYS A 113 4.73 7.46 3.78
N VAL A 114 5.94 6.91 3.83
CA VAL A 114 6.25 5.51 3.59
C VAL A 114 6.25 4.80 4.93
N PHE A 115 5.44 3.75 5.01
CA PHE A 115 5.38 2.85 6.14
C PHE A 115 6.05 1.54 5.78
N ARG A 116 6.79 0.97 6.72
CA ARG A 116 7.41 -0.34 6.60
C ARG A 116 7.08 -1.18 7.83
N GLU A 117 7.37 -2.47 7.76
CA GLU A 117 7.21 -3.37 8.89
C GLU A 117 8.07 -2.93 10.09
N LEU A 118 7.55 -3.16 11.29
CA LEU A 118 8.30 -2.98 12.52
C LEU A 118 9.39 -4.05 12.61
N ASP A 119 10.64 -3.63 12.39
CA ASP A 119 11.81 -4.45 12.73
C ASP A 119 11.89 -4.53 14.27
N TRP A 120 11.85 -5.74 14.84
CA TRP A 120 11.99 -6.02 16.27
C TRP A 120 13.45 -6.30 16.63
#